data_AF-W7KNG4-F1
#
_entry.id   AF-W7KNG4-F1
#
_cell.length_a   1.000
_cell.length_b   1.000
_cell.length_c   1.000
_cell.angle_alpha   90.00
_cell.angle_beta   90.00
_cell.angle_gamma   90.00
#
_symmetry.space_group_name_H-M   'P 1'
#
loop_
_entity.id
_entity.type
_entity.pdbx_description
1 polymer ?
#
loop_
_entity_poly.entity_id
_entity_poly.type
_entity_poly.pdbx_seq_one_letter_code
_entity_poly.pdbx_strand_id
1 'polypeptide(L)'
;MDITQKKEEYNFEYDNNNNNNNNKHNKKKEEIKKEFKYLVPGERVKFSVIYDEKSNSNLYKVNNVNLDPFTEVFNDKFYLRYIYKWPHMNIITKEIDDHTSGYILGKEEGFGQDYHGHVTALSIEEDSRRTGKGVDLMTEFEKITQIIHKGNFVDLFVRVSNNPAINMYKKLGYVINEEINNYYCGNESALDMRKYLDITNS
;
A
#
# COMPACT_ATOMS: atom_id res chain seq x y z
N MET A 1 -38.12 -25.65 8.92
CA MET A 1 -36.83 -25.72 8.21
C MET A 1 -36.21 -24.37 8.44
N ASP A 2 -35.46 -24.26 9.54
CA ASP A 2 -35.22 -22.98 10.19
C ASP A 2 -33.74 -22.61 10.13
N ILE A 3 -33.50 -21.33 9.86
CA ILE A 3 -32.17 -20.77 9.68
C ILE A 3 -31.72 -20.21 11.03
N THR A 4 -31.08 -21.06 11.83
CA THR A 4 -30.62 -20.67 13.17
C THR A 4 -29.35 -19.83 13.11
N GLN A 5 -29.49 -18.52 13.34
CA GLN A 5 -28.36 -17.64 13.62
C GLN A 5 -27.70 -18.03 14.95
N LYS A 6 -26.39 -18.31 14.94
CA LYS A 6 -25.58 -18.33 16.16
C LYS A 6 -25.03 -16.93 16.43
N LYS A 7 -25.47 -16.32 17.54
CA LYS A 7 -24.69 -15.32 18.26
C LYS A 7 -23.76 -16.07 19.22
N GLU A 8 -22.50 -15.66 19.30
CA GLU A 8 -21.61 -16.05 20.39
C GLU A 8 -21.12 -14.77 21.07
N GLU A 9 -21.54 -14.62 22.34
CA GLU A 9 -21.21 -13.48 23.20
C GLU A 9 -19.89 -13.78 23.92
N TYR A 10 -18.93 -12.87 23.85
CA TYR A 10 -17.67 -12.99 24.60
C TYR A 10 -17.66 -12.04 25.80
N ASN A 11 -17.84 -12.60 26.99
CA ASN A 11 -17.63 -11.91 28.25
C ASN A 11 -16.13 -11.77 28.53
N PHE A 12 -15.70 -10.59 28.98
CA PHE A 12 -14.36 -10.37 29.52
C PHE A 12 -14.43 -10.40 31.05
N GLU A 13 -13.85 -11.42 31.67
CA GLU A 13 -13.46 -11.36 33.08
C GLU A 13 -12.09 -10.69 33.20
N TYR A 14 -11.97 -9.76 34.14
CA TYR A 14 -10.74 -9.04 34.45
C TYR A 14 -10.19 -9.61 35.75
N ASP A 15 -8.96 -10.12 35.74
CA ASP A 15 -8.28 -10.53 36.97
C ASP A 15 -6.94 -9.79 37.11
N ASN A 16 -6.79 -9.08 38.22
CA ASN A 16 -5.61 -8.31 38.58
C ASN A 16 -4.90 -9.00 39.75
N ASN A 17 -3.61 -9.33 39.61
CA ASN A 17 -2.55 -8.63 40.37
C ASN A 17 -1.15 -9.26 40.25
N ASN A 18 -0.16 -8.37 40.45
CA ASN A 18 1.23 -8.65 40.85
C ASN A 18 2.15 -9.37 39.82
N ASN A 19 3.45 -9.02 39.70
CA ASN A 19 4.27 -8.21 40.61
C ASN A 19 5.37 -7.39 39.92
N ASN A 20 5.80 -6.33 40.60
CA ASN A 20 6.82 -5.36 40.23
C ASN A 20 8.12 -5.94 39.62
N ASN A 21 8.50 -5.48 38.41
CA ASN A 21 9.90 -5.16 38.05
C ASN A 21 10.13 -4.44 36.69
N ASN A 22 9.11 -4.21 35.84
CA ASN A 22 9.31 -3.66 34.49
C ASN A 22 9.20 -2.11 34.35
N ASN A 23 8.94 -1.38 35.44
CA ASN A 23 8.56 0.04 35.41
C ASN A 23 9.66 1.03 34.97
N LYS A 24 10.92 0.62 34.84
CA LYS A 24 11.99 1.48 34.28
C LYS A 24 12.16 1.31 32.76
N HIS A 25 11.67 0.21 32.19
CA HIS A 25 11.74 -0.06 30.75
C HIS A 25 10.49 0.45 30.01
N ASN A 26 9.32 0.40 30.66
CA ASN A 26 8.06 0.83 30.04
C ASN A 26 7.96 2.35 29.82
N LYS A 27 8.46 3.20 30.74
CA LYS A 27 8.48 4.66 30.50
C LYS A 27 9.24 5.05 29.22
N LYS A 28 10.36 4.39 28.94
CA LYS A 28 11.14 4.64 27.71
C LYS A 28 10.43 4.13 26.44
N LYS A 29 9.60 3.08 26.55
CA LYS A 29 8.73 2.60 25.45
C LYS A 29 7.53 3.54 25.18
N GLU A 30 7.05 4.27 26.18
CA GLU A 30 5.91 5.18 26.00
C GLU A 30 6.28 6.54 25.41
N GLU A 31 7.48 7.07 25.71
CA GLU A 31 8.01 8.24 24.98
C GLU A 31 8.17 7.92 23.48
N ILE A 32 8.76 6.76 23.16
CA ILE A 32 8.93 6.28 21.77
C ILE A 32 7.60 6.17 21.01
N LYS A 33 6.48 5.86 21.68
CA LYS A 33 5.17 5.67 21.03
C LYS A 33 4.40 6.94 20.71
N LYS A 34 4.80 8.11 21.21
CA LYS A 34 4.18 9.41 20.84
C LYS A 34 4.93 10.16 19.73
N GLU A 35 6.11 9.68 19.35
CA GLU A 35 7.03 10.38 18.44
C GLU A 35 7.35 9.60 17.16
N PHE A 36 6.47 8.69 16.73
CA PHE A 36 6.59 7.95 15.47
C PHE A 36 6.27 8.81 14.23
N LYS A 37 7.15 9.80 14.04
CA LYS A 37 7.26 10.72 12.91
C LYS A 37 8.24 10.10 11.90
N TYR A 38 7.75 9.15 11.09
CA TYR A 38 8.61 8.21 10.36
C TYR A 38 9.44 8.85 9.22
N LEU A 39 10.75 9.01 9.49
CA LEU A 39 11.90 9.26 8.60
C LEU A 39 13.18 8.97 9.43
N VAL A 40 14.29 8.36 8.98
CA VAL A 40 14.73 7.70 7.72
C VAL A 40 15.59 6.46 8.14
N PRO A 41 16.01 5.52 7.26
CA PRO A 41 17.37 5.68 6.70
C PRO A 41 17.60 5.19 5.25
N GLY A 42 18.31 6.00 4.46
CA GLY A 42 18.74 5.69 3.08
C GLY A 42 18.68 6.92 2.15
N GLU A 43 19.60 7.88 2.29
CA GLU A 43 19.48 9.20 1.65
C GLU A 43 19.49 9.21 0.10
N ARG A 44 18.31 9.48 -0.48
CA ARG A 44 17.98 10.61 -1.41
C ARG A 44 16.67 10.21 -2.13
N VAL A 45 15.49 10.69 -1.77
CA VAL A 45 15.02 12.10 -1.89
C VAL A 45 14.21 12.53 -0.65
N LYS A 46 14.12 13.85 -0.38
CA LYS A 46 13.28 14.42 0.69
C LYS A 46 11.79 14.33 0.32
N PHE A 47 11.15 13.19 0.55
CA PHE A 47 9.69 13.07 0.54
C PHE A 47 9.18 12.58 1.89
N SER A 48 8.07 13.15 2.35
CA SER A 48 7.50 12.84 3.66
C SER A 48 6.27 11.96 3.49
N VAL A 49 6.37 10.66 3.82
CA VAL A 49 5.16 9.81 3.90
C VAL A 49 4.37 10.25 5.13
N ILE A 50 3.22 10.89 4.91
CA ILE A 50 2.35 11.39 5.98
C ILE A 50 1.04 10.60 5.96
N TYR A 51 0.83 9.84 7.03
CA TYR A 51 -0.49 9.36 7.41
C TYR A 51 -1.25 10.50 8.09
N ASP A 52 -2.15 11.14 7.35
CA ASP A 52 -2.98 12.23 7.87
C ASP A 52 -4.30 11.68 8.44
N GLU A 53 -4.30 11.36 9.73
CA GLU A 53 -5.51 10.93 10.46
C GLU A 53 -6.61 12.02 10.56
N LYS A 54 -6.35 13.26 10.11
CA LYS A 54 -7.25 14.42 10.33
C LYS A 54 -7.74 15.12 9.07
N SER A 55 -7.33 14.70 7.87
CA SER A 55 -7.76 15.32 6.61
C SER A 55 -8.57 14.37 5.73
N ASN A 56 -9.88 14.33 5.99
CA ASN A 56 -10.87 13.86 4.99
C ASN A 56 -10.93 14.76 3.72
N SER A 57 -10.11 15.82 3.65
CA SER A 57 -10.07 16.79 2.54
C SER A 57 -8.86 16.64 1.60
N ASN A 58 -7.83 15.86 1.95
CA ASN A 58 -6.64 15.70 1.08
C ASN A 58 -6.87 14.78 -0.13
N LEU A 59 -7.94 13.98 -0.16
CA LEU A 59 -8.32 13.17 -1.33
C LEU A 59 -8.51 14.02 -2.61
N TYR A 60 -8.94 15.27 -2.46
CA TYR A 60 -9.17 16.22 -3.55
C TYR A 60 -7.89 16.91 -4.08
N LYS A 61 -6.75 16.83 -3.38
CA LYS A 61 -5.47 17.36 -3.88
C LYS A 61 -4.80 16.45 -4.91
N VAL A 62 -5.23 15.19 -5.02
CA VAL A 62 -4.69 14.18 -5.97
C VAL A 62 -5.19 14.43 -7.41
N ASN A 63 -5.94 15.50 -7.66
CA ASN A 63 -6.69 15.72 -8.91
C ASN A 63 -5.80 15.67 -10.16
N ASN A 64 -4.60 16.29 -10.15
CA ASN A 64 -3.65 16.22 -11.27
C ASN A 64 -3.04 14.83 -11.46
N VAL A 65 -2.80 14.10 -10.37
CA VAL A 65 -2.22 12.74 -10.41
C VAL A 65 -3.24 11.73 -10.94
N ASN A 66 -4.53 11.96 -10.68
CA ASN A 66 -5.64 11.16 -11.22
C ASN A 66 -5.92 11.44 -12.72
N LEU A 67 -5.21 12.38 -13.37
CA LEU A 67 -5.32 12.61 -14.82
C LEU A 67 -4.42 11.69 -15.67
N ASP A 68 -3.70 10.74 -15.06
CA ASP A 68 -2.92 9.75 -15.82
C ASP A 68 -3.87 8.85 -16.65
N PRO A 69 -3.81 8.88 -17.99
CA PRO A 69 -4.74 8.16 -18.85
C PRO A 69 -4.61 6.63 -18.77
N PHE A 70 -3.56 6.10 -18.11
CA PHE A 70 -3.38 4.68 -17.87
C PHE A 70 -3.79 4.23 -16.46
N THR A 71 -4.21 5.15 -15.59
CA THR A 71 -4.64 4.84 -14.22
C THR A 71 -6.16 4.80 -14.10
N GLU A 72 -6.69 3.73 -13.54
CA GLU A 72 -8.12 3.63 -13.23
C GLU A 72 -8.50 4.54 -12.05
N VAL A 73 -9.55 5.33 -12.22
CA VAL A 73 -10.08 6.25 -11.18
C VAL A 73 -11.32 5.65 -10.55
N PHE A 74 -11.36 5.61 -9.23
CA PHE A 74 -12.45 4.99 -8.46
C PHE A 74 -13.35 6.06 -7.79
N ASN A 75 -14.45 5.62 -7.19
CA ASN A 75 -15.30 6.51 -6.37
C ASN A 75 -14.78 6.63 -4.92
N ASP A 76 -15.16 7.70 -4.22
CA ASP A 76 -14.70 7.99 -2.85
C ASP A 76 -14.88 6.82 -1.87
N LYS A 77 -15.99 6.06 -1.98
CA LYS A 77 -16.27 4.92 -1.09
C LYS A 77 -15.24 3.81 -1.27
N PHE A 78 -14.69 3.65 -2.48
CA PHE A 78 -13.63 2.69 -2.76
C PHE A 78 -12.31 3.15 -2.11
N TYR A 79 -11.88 4.39 -2.34
CA TYR A 79 -10.68 4.95 -1.72
C TYR A 79 -10.74 4.92 -0.18
N LEU A 80 -11.85 5.37 0.42
CA LEU A 80 -12.06 5.35 1.87
C LEU A 80 -12.00 3.93 2.45
N ARG A 81 -12.55 2.93 1.75
CA ARG A 81 -12.45 1.51 2.16
C ARG A 81 -11.00 1.02 2.17
N TYR A 82 -10.20 1.41 1.17
CA TYR A 82 -8.79 1.04 1.09
C TYR A 82 -7.97 1.66 2.22
N ILE A 83 -8.09 2.97 2.42
CA ILE A 83 -7.39 3.72 3.47
C ILE A 83 -7.77 3.18 4.86
N TYR A 84 -9.05 2.87 5.09
CA TYR A 84 -9.52 2.32 6.37
C TYR A 84 -9.02 0.89 6.64
N LYS A 85 -9.06 0.00 5.64
CA LYS A 85 -8.71 -1.42 5.84
C LYS A 85 -7.20 -1.68 5.80
N TRP A 86 -6.49 -1.03 4.88
CA TRP A 86 -5.07 -1.27 4.61
C TRP A 86 -4.27 0.03 4.68
N PRO A 87 -4.33 0.80 5.78
CA PRO A 87 -3.75 2.15 5.84
C PRO A 87 -2.29 2.17 5.37
N HIS A 88 -1.47 1.24 5.86
CA HIS A 88 -0.04 1.14 5.51
C HIS A 88 0.25 0.90 4.02
N MET A 89 -0.67 0.32 3.26
CA MET A 89 -0.47 -0.02 1.85
C MET A 89 -0.87 1.11 0.88
N ASN A 90 -1.31 2.25 1.41
CA ASN A 90 -1.71 3.42 0.63
C ASN A 90 -0.72 4.56 0.91
N ILE A 91 0.21 4.78 -0.01
CA ILE A 91 1.36 5.67 0.18
C ILE A 91 1.28 6.82 -0.82
N ILE A 92 1.57 8.04 -0.38
CA ILE A 92 1.68 9.23 -1.24
C ILE A 92 3.11 9.75 -1.26
N THR A 93 3.52 10.32 -2.39
CA THR A 93 4.66 11.24 -2.43
C THR A 93 4.26 12.59 -1.87
N LYS A 94 5.17 13.29 -1.19
CA LYS A 94 4.96 14.67 -0.75
C LYS A 94 6.22 15.49 -0.98
N GLU A 95 6.11 16.45 -1.89
CA GLU A 95 7.17 17.39 -2.28
C GLU A 95 7.47 18.43 -1.18
N ILE A 96 8.46 19.29 -1.45
CA ILE A 96 8.94 20.35 -0.53
C ILE A 96 7.84 21.37 -0.18
N ASP A 97 6.91 21.60 -1.09
CA ASP A 97 5.82 22.59 -1.04
C ASP A 97 4.46 22.00 -0.59
N ASP A 98 4.44 20.78 -0.03
CA ASP A 98 3.20 20.03 0.29
C ASP A 98 2.40 19.57 -0.95
N HIS A 99 2.99 19.64 -2.15
CA HIS A 99 2.39 19.04 -3.35
C HIS A 99 2.46 17.50 -3.31
N THR A 100 1.41 16.85 -3.83
CA THR A 100 1.34 15.39 -3.99
C THR A 100 1.50 15.07 -5.47
N SER A 101 2.67 14.57 -5.86
CA SER A 101 3.02 14.33 -7.27
C SER A 101 2.85 12.87 -7.71
N GLY A 102 2.31 12.01 -6.84
CA GLY A 102 2.23 10.57 -7.04
C GLY A 102 1.63 9.84 -5.84
N TYR A 103 1.00 8.70 -6.09
CA TYR A 103 0.47 7.80 -5.06
C TYR A 103 0.49 6.34 -5.52
N ILE A 104 0.48 5.42 -4.54
CA ILE A 104 0.17 4.01 -4.73
C ILE A 104 -0.99 3.64 -3.79
N LEU A 105 -1.96 2.90 -4.34
CA LEU A 105 -3.13 2.39 -3.65
C LEU A 105 -3.10 0.87 -3.74
N GLY A 106 -3.24 0.17 -2.62
CA GLY A 106 -3.21 -1.29 -2.64
C GLY A 106 -3.74 -1.93 -1.37
N LYS A 107 -3.71 -3.26 -1.40
CA LYS A 107 -4.38 -4.14 -0.43
C LYS A 107 -3.59 -5.42 -0.21
N GLU A 108 -3.96 -6.19 0.81
CA GLU A 108 -3.63 -7.62 0.87
C GLU A 108 -4.68 -8.45 0.10
N GLU A 109 -4.27 -9.55 -0.49
CA GLU A 109 -5.15 -10.50 -1.19
C GLU A 109 -4.64 -11.95 -1.10
N GLY A 110 -5.53 -12.91 -1.35
CA GLY A 110 -5.24 -14.35 -1.31
C GLY A 110 -5.11 -14.95 0.09
N PHE A 111 -4.67 -16.21 0.15
CA PHE A 111 -4.54 -16.99 1.37
C PHE A 111 -3.38 -18.00 1.26
N GLY A 112 -2.72 -18.32 2.37
CA GLY A 112 -1.66 -19.34 2.40
C GLY A 112 -0.48 -18.96 1.52
N GLN A 113 -0.13 -19.80 0.55
CA GLN A 113 0.96 -19.52 -0.41
C GLN A 113 0.58 -18.43 -1.42
N ASP A 114 -0.70 -18.23 -1.69
CA ASP A 114 -1.20 -17.17 -2.56
C ASP A 114 -1.45 -15.86 -1.80
N TYR A 115 -1.02 -15.71 -0.54
CA TYR A 115 -1.19 -14.48 0.21
C TYR A 115 -0.13 -13.43 -0.20
N HIS A 116 -0.58 -12.26 -0.66
CA HIS A 116 0.27 -11.27 -1.34
C HIS A 116 -0.24 -9.84 -1.15
N GLY A 117 0.57 -8.86 -1.55
CA GLY A 117 0.16 -7.46 -1.69
C GLY A 117 -0.22 -7.15 -3.13
N HIS A 118 -1.39 -6.57 -3.35
CA HIS A 118 -1.90 -6.22 -4.67
C HIS A 118 -1.92 -4.71 -4.87
N VAL A 119 -1.26 -4.24 -5.93
CA VAL A 119 -1.27 -2.83 -6.33
C VAL A 119 -2.48 -2.55 -7.21
N THR A 120 -3.48 -1.90 -6.63
CA THR A 120 -4.73 -1.53 -7.31
C THR A 120 -4.55 -0.31 -8.22
N ALA A 121 -3.69 0.64 -7.82
CA ALA A 121 -3.33 1.78 -8.67
C ALA A 121 -1.95 2.33 -8.27
N LEU A 122 -1.15 2.72 -9.26
CA LEU A 122 0.06 3.53 -9.10
C LEU A 122 -0.01 4.64 -10.15
N SER A 123 0.06 5.90 -9.71
CA SER A 123 0.11 7.05 -10.63
C SER A 123 1.16 8.06 -10.19
N ILE A 124 1.76 8.72 -11.18
CA ILE A 124 2.72 9.81 -11.04
C ILE A 124 2.30 10.93 -11.99
N GLU A 125 2.15 12.15 -11.44
CA GLU A 125 1.89 13.37 -12.20
C GLU A 125 2.90 13.55 -13.34
N GLU A 126 2.42 14.02 -14.49
CA GLU A 126 3.20 14.03 -15.73
C GLU A 126 4.57 14.71 -15.62
N ASP A 127 4.63 15.92 -15.05
CA ASP A 127 5.87 16.68 -14.83
C ASP A 127 6.83 16.02 -13.82
N SER A 128 6.31 15.10 -13.00
CA SER A 128 7.07 14.33 -12.01
C SER A 128 7.49 12.94 -12.49
N ARG A 129 7.11 12.52 -13.71
CA ARG A 129 7.52 11.22 -14.27
C ARG A 129 9.03 11.18 -14.55
N ARG A 130 9.58 9.97 -14.64
CA ARG A 130 11.02 9.68 -14.88
C ARG A 130 12.00 10.19 -13.80
N THR A 131 11.50 10.70 -12.67
CA THR A 131 12.31 11.18 -11.53
C THR A 131 12.72 10.09 -10.53
N GLY A 132 12.17 8.87 -10.63
CA GLY A 132 12.38 7.77 -9.69
C GLY A 132 11.16 7.44 -8.82
N LYS A 133 10.26 8.40 -8.60
CA LYS A 133 9.11 8.29 -7.67
C LYS A 133 8.29 7.00 -7.77
N GLY A 134 8.01 6.50 -8.99
CA GLY A 134 7.28 5.25 -9.19
C GLY A 134 8.04 4.00 -8.72
N VAL A 135 9.37 3.99 -8.84
CA VAL A 135 10.26 2.96 -8.27
C VAL A 135 10.28 3.06 -6.74
N ASP A 136 10.34 4.28 -6.19
CA ASP A 136 10.36 4.51 -4.74
C ASP A 136 9.06 4.02 -4.08
N LEU A 137 7.89 4.37 -4.65
CA LEU A 137 6.58 3.92 -4.17
C LEU A 137 6.44 2.39 -4.22
N MET A 138 6.83 1.75 -5.32
CA MET A 138 6.82 0.28 -5.43
C MET A 138 7.76 -0.38 -4.42
N THR A 139 8.97 0.16 -4.26
CA THR A 139 9.97 -0.36 -3.32
C THR A 139 9.48 -0.30 -1.88
N GLU A 140 8.76 0.76 -1.50
CA GLU A 140 8.19 0.88 -0.15
C GLU A 140 6.96 -0.03 0.04
N PHE A 141 6.10 -0.15 -0.98
CA PHE A 141 4.97 -1.09 -0.98
C PHE A 141 5.40 -2.56 -0.85
N GLU A 142 6.48 -2.95 -1.54
CA GLU A 142 7.11 -4.27 -1.43
C GLU A 142 7.59 -4.55 0.00
N LYS A 143 8.31 -3.61 0.63
CA LYS A 143 8.74 -3.72 2.03
C LYS A 143 7.55 -3.85 2.98
N ILE A 144 6.49 -3.05 2.79
CA ILE A 144 5.31 -3.09 3.67
C ILE A 144 4.58 -4.44 3.52
N THR A 145 4.45 -4.94 2.28
CA THR A 145 3.90 -6.26 2.00
C THR A 145 4.71 -7.37 2.69
N GLN A 146 6.04 -7.32 2.59
CA GLN A 146 6.96 -8.31 3.17
C GLN A 146 7.01 -8.25 4.70
N ILE A 147 7.20 -7.05 5.26
CA ILE A 147 7.54 -6.86 6.68
C ILE A 147 6.28 -6.84 7.54
N ILE A 148 5.25 -6.09 7.14
CA ILE A 148 4.02 -5.89 7.92
C ILE A 148 3.00 -6.98 7.60
N HIS A 149 2.68 -7.18 6.32
CA HIS A 149 1.63 -8.11 5.92
C HIS A 149 2.09 -9.56 5.79
N LYS A 150 3.40 -9.83 5.69
CA LYS A 150 3.97 -11.17 5.45
C LYS A 150 3.47 -11.83 4.16
N GLY A 151 3.26 -11.04 3.12
CA GLY A 151 2.91 -11.53 1.78
C GLY A 151 4.10 -12.18 1.07
N ASN A 152 3.83 -13.22 0.28
CA ASN A 152 4.84 -14.02 -0.43
C ASN A 152 5.29 -13.37 -1.75
N PHE A 153 4.46 -12.50 -2.33
CA PHE A 153 4.76 -11.72 -3.53
C PHE A 153 4.03 -10.37 -3.51
N VAL A 154 4.34 -9.51 -4.49
CA VAL A 154 3.49 -8.41 -4.92
C VAL A 154 3.01 -8.69 -6.34
N ASP A 155 1.74 -8.42 -6.63
CA ASP A 155 1.19 -8.42 -7.99
C ASP A 155 0.57 -7.07 -8.37
N LEU A 156 0.30 -6.93 -9.67
CA LEU A 156 -0.39 -5.78 -10.27
C LEU A 156 -0.91 -6.15 -11.66
N PHE A 157 -1.95 -5.43 -12.10
CA PHE A 157 -2.41 -5.46 -13.49
C PHE A 157 -1.93 -4.23 -14.24
N VAL A 158 -1.40 -4.43 -15.45
CA VAL A 158 -0.96 -3.34 -16.34
C VAL A 158 -1.49 -3.55 -17.76
N ARG A 159 -2.04 -2.48 -18.36
CA ARG A 159 -2.49 -2.43 -19.77
C ARG A 159 -1.37 -2.89 -20.71
N VAL A 160 -1.67 -3.80 -21.64
CA VAL A 160 -0.68 -4.30 -22.63
C VAL A 160 -0.03 -3.19 -23.46
N SER A 161 -0.72 -2.07 -23.69
CA SER A 161 -0.16 -0.91 -24.40
C SER A 161 0.83 -0.07 -23.57
N ASN A 162 0.80 -0.15 -22.22
CA ASN A 162 1.59 0.69 -21.33
C ASN A 162 3.04 0.20 -21.19
N ASN A 163 3.76 0.23 -22.30
CA ASN A 163 5.18 -0.09 -22.41
C ASN A 163 6.08 0.66 -21.41
N PRO A 164 5.85 1.96 -21.08
CA PRO A 164 6.62 2.63 -20.03
C PRO A 164 6.52 1.95 -18.66
N ALA A 165 5.31 1.62 -18.20
CA ALA A 165 5.09 0.96 -16.91
C ALA A 165 5.60 -0.49 -16.93
N ILE A 166 5.30 -1.27 -17.98
CA ILE A 166 5.81 -2.65 -18.15
C ILE A 166 7.34 -2.68 -18.07
N ASN A 167 8.04 -1.73 -18.70
CA ASN A 167 9.49 -1.65 -18.65
C ASN A 167 10.04 -1.19 -17.28
N MET A 168 9.27 -0.42 -16.51
CA MET A 168 9.60 -0.11 -15.11
C MET A 168 9.49 -1.36 -14.23
N TYR A 169 8.35 -2.07 -14.29
CA TYR A 169 8.12 -3.27 -13.51
C TYR A 169 9.12 -4.39 -13.83
N LYS A 170 9.44 -4.61 -15.11
CA LYS A 170 10.52 -5.56 -15.51
C LYS A 170 11.87 -5.21 -14.89
N LYS A 171 12.23 -3.92 -14.79
CA LYS A 171 13.47 -3.47 -14.13
C LYS A 171 13.45 -3.63 -12.62
N LEU A 172 12.27 -3.58 -12.01
CA LEU A 172 12.06 -3.86 -10.58
C LEU A 172 12.09 -5.36 -10.23
N GLY A 173 12.11 -6.25 -11.24
CA GLY A 173 12.14 -7.70 -11.07
C GLY A 173 10.78 -8.39 -11.22
N TYR A 174 9.74 -7.69 -11.69
CA TYR A 174 8.44 -8.31 -11.95
C TYR A 174 8.48 -9.13 -13.25
N VAL A 175 7.94 -10.34 -13.18
CA VAL A 175 7.73 -11.23 -14.32
C VAL A 175 6.27 -11.19 -14.75
N ILE A 176 5.99 -11.45 -16.02
CA ILE A 176 4.61 -11.65 -16.50
C ILE A 176 4.19 -13.06 -16.06
N ASN A 177 3.09 -13.14 -15.30
CA ASN A 177 2.49 -14.39 -14.87
C ASN A 177 1.41 -14.86 -15.86
N GLU A 178 0.51 -13.96 -16.26
CA GLU A 178 -0.62 -14.26 -17.16
C GLU A 178 -1.01 -13.03 -18.00
N GLU A 179 -1.63 -13.23 -19.16
CA GLU A 179 -2.36 -12.20 -19.90
C GLU A 179 -3.87 -12.40 -19.74
N ILE A 180 -4.55 -11.42 -19.13
CA ILE A 180 -5.99 -11.44 -18.88
C ILE A 180 -6.68 -10.70 -20.03
N ASN A 181 -7.30 -11.48 -20.93
CA ASN A 181 -8.00 -10.97 -22.10
C ASN A 181 -9.18 -10.06 -21.73
N ASN A 182 -9.31 -8.91 -22.42
CA ASN A 182 -10.41 -7.95 -22.27
C ASN A 182 -10.63 -7.45 -20.82
N TYR A 183 -9.56 -7.34 -20.02
CA TYR A 183 -9.64 -6.89 -18.63
C TYR A 183 -10.12 -5.43 -18.51
N TYR A 184 -9.60 -4.54 -19.36
CA TYR A 184 -9.91 -3.12 -19.31
C TYR A 184 -11.05 -2.74 -20.27
N CYS A 185 -11.78 -1.68 -19.91
CA CYS A 185 -12.76 -1.04 -20.78
C CYS A 185 -12.14 -0.71 -22.16
N GLY A 186 -12.85 -1.10 -23.23
CA GLY A 186 -12.35 -1.00 -24.61
C GLY A 186 -11.72 -2.29 -25.16
N ASN A 187 -11.91 -3.44 -24.50
CA ASN A 187 -11.37 -4.76 -24.90
C ASN A 187 -9.83 -4.82 -24.89
N GLU A 188 -9.17 -4.06 -24.01
CA GLU A 188 -7.72 -4.13 -23.84
C GLU A 188 -7.36 -5.20 -22.79
N SER A 189 -6.41 -6.09 -23.12
CA SER A 189 -5.87 -7.07 -22.19
C SER A 189 -5.04 -6.42 -21.07
N ALA A 190 -4.99 -7.07 -19.91
CA ALA A 190 -4.02 -6.78 -18.86
C ALA A 190 -2.91 -7.83 -18.83
N LEU A 191 -1.72 -7.44 -18.43
CA LEU A 191 -0.69 -8.35 -17.94
C LEU A 191 -0.78 -8.40 -16.42
N ASP A 192 -0.97 -9.60 -15.86
CA ASP A 192 -0.67 -9.93 -14.47
C ASP A 192 0.86 -9.98 -14.34
N MET A 193 1.42 -9.04 -13.58
CA MET A 193 2.85 -8.96 -13.33
C MET A 193 3.12 -9.18 -11.84
N ARG A 194 4.01 -10.14 -11.52
CA ARG A 194 4.31 -10.56 -10.14
C ARG A 194 5.79 -10.47 -9.82
N LYS A 195 6.09 -10.13 -8.57
CA LYS A 195 7.43 -10.19 -7.97
C LYS A 195 7.37 -10.95 -6.65
N TYR A 196 8.00 -12.12 -6.62
CA TYR A 196 8.15 -12.90 -5.40
C TYR A 196 9.11 -12.22 -4.41
N LEU A 197 8.80 -12.28 -3.13
CA LEU A 197 9.54 -11.63 -2.05
C LEU A 197 10.34 -12.67 -1.27
N ASP A 198 11.65 -12.46 -1.13
CA ASP A 198 12.52 -13.38 -0.38
C ASP A 198 12.24 -13.29 1.12
N ILE A 199 11.46 -14.23 1.66
CA ILE A 199 11.06 -14.28 3.08
C ILE A 199 12.28 -14.38 4.03
N THR A 200 13.43 -14.85 3.52
CA THR A 200 14.63 -15.25 4.28
C THR A 200 15.43 -14.13 4.95
N ASN A 201 15.16 -12.85 4.66
CA ASN A 201 15.86 -11.70 5.26
C ASN A 201 14.95 -10.85 6.19
N SER A 202 13.92 -11.46 6.76
CA SER A 202 12.93 -10.80 7.66
C SER A 202 13.36 -10.75 9.13
#